data_AF-A0A6A3H3E5-F1
#
_entry.id   AF-A0A6A3H3E5-F1
#
_cell.length_a   1.000
_cell.length_b   1.000
_cell.length_c   1.000
_cell.angle_alpha   90.00
_cell.angle_beta   90.00
_cell.angle_gamma   90.00
#
_symmetry.space_group_name_H-M   'P 1'
#
loop_
_entity.id
_entity.type
_entity.pdbx_description
1 polymer ?
#
loop_
_entity_poly.entity_id
_entity_poly.type
_entity_poly.pdbx_seq_one_letter_code
_entity_poly.pdbx_strand_id
1 'polypeptide(L)'
;MQVCDLYANRPLKAVVKKKFLQWKLSQKIPPGGKYKVDRVQVIHWVEEAVSAVNENQSSDRKIEYMFNKLGQDPRQPNSQLFQEHLSQLQDNEVYNSPLRNQTAEALE
;
A
#
# COMPACT_ATOMS: atom_id res chain seq x y z
N MET A 1 -9.75 5.98 -1.13
CA MET A 1 -8.33 5.71 -0.78
C MET A 1 -8.28 4.46 0.10
N GLN A 2 -7.68 3.35 -0.33
CA GLN A 2 -7.74 2.07 0.41
C GLN A 2 -6.59 1.95 1.44
N VAL A 3 -6.90 1.51 2.67
CA VAL A 3 -5.91 1.35 3.75
C VAL A 3 -4.75 0.44 3.31
N CYS A 4 -5.06 -0.68 2.66
CA CYS A 4 -4.06 -1.64 2.20
C CYS A 4 -3.04 -1.03 1.24
N ASP A 5 -3.46 -0.13 0.34
CA ASP A 5 -2.55 0.47 -0.64
C ASP A 5 -1.53 1.40 -0.01
N LEU A 6 -1.96 2.20 0.95
CA LEU A 6 -1.12 3.22 1.56
C LEU A 6 -0.33 2.74 2.76
N TYR A 7 -0.91 1.89 3.58
CA TYR A 7 -0.34 1.52 4.88
C TYR A 7 0.29 0.13 4.90
N ALA A 8 0.02 -0.72 3.90
CA ALA A 8 0.69 -2.00 3.71
C ALA A 8 1.56 -2.02 2.44
N ASN A 9 0.94 -1.82 1.26
CA ASN A 9 1.62 -1.95 -0.04
C ASN A 9 2.75 -0.93 -0.25
N ARG A 10 2.52 0.35 0.07
CA ARG A 10 3.53 1.39 -0.11
C ARG A 10 4.79 1.16 0.75
N PRO A 11 4.69 0.87 2.07
CA PRO A 11 5.84 0.48 2.89
C PRO A 11 6.57 -0.76 2.36
N LEU A 12 5.86 -1.82 1.99
CA LEU A 12 6.45 -3.04 1.43
C LEU A 12 7.27 -2.73 0.16
N LYS A 13 6.68 -2.00 -0.79
CA LYS A 13 7.36 -1.60 -2.03
C LYS A 13 8.59 -0.74 -1.75
N ALA A 14 8.56 0.12 -0.74
CA ALA A 14 9.71 0.95 -0.37
C ALA A 14 10.89 0.11 0.13
N VAL A 15 10.64 -0.88 1.00
CA VAL A 15 11.68 -1.77 1.53
C VAL A 15 12.25 -2.66 0.42
N VAL A 16 11.40 -3.31 -0.39
CA VAL A 16 11.85 -4.14 -1.52
C VAL A 16 12.67 -3.31 -2.51
N LYS A 17 12.24 -2.09 -2.83
CA LYS A 17 13.00 -1.19 -3.71
C LYS A 17 14.36 -0.83 -3.12
N LYS A 18 14.45 -0.58 -1.81
CA LYS A 18 15.74 -0.33 -1.12
C LYS A 18 16.68 -1.53 -1.26
N LYS A 19 16.19 -2.75 -0.99
CA LYS A 19 16.96 -3.99 -1.11
C LYS A 19 17.43 -4.23 -2.55
N PHE A 20 16.53 -4.06 -3.52
CA PHE A 20 16.88 -4.15 -4.95
C PHE A 20 17.96 -3.14 -5.34
N LEU A 21 17.87 -1.89 -4.89
CA LEU A 21 18.88 -0.87 -5.20
C LEU A 21 20.25 -1.22 -4.60
N GLN A 22 20.28 -1.73 -3.37
CA GLN A 22 21.53 -2.19 -2.73
C GLN A 22 22.16 -3.35 -3.53
N TRP A 23 21.36 -4.35 -3.90
CA TRP A 23 21.81 -5.45 -4.75
C TRP A 23 22.28 -4.96 -6.12
N LYS A 24 21.56 -4.02 -6.73
CA LYS A 24 21.88 -3.44 -8.03
C LYS A 24 23.25 -2.76 -8.00
N LEU A 25 23.53 -1.99 -6.96
CA LEU A 25 24.81 -1.30 -6.77
C LEU A 25 25.98 -2.27 -6.52
N SER A 26 25.72 -3.47 -6.00
CA SER A 26 26.75 -4.49 -5.82
C SER A 26 27.05 -5.28 -7.10
N GLN A 27 26.24 -5.16 -8.15
CA GLN A 27 26.48 -5.86 -9.41
C GLN A 27 27.49 -5.11 -10.27
N LYS A 28 28.46 -5.85 -10.84
CA LYS A 28 29.33 -5.34 -11.91
C LYS A 28 28.77 -5.81 -13.24
N ILE A 29 27.99 -4.95 -13.90
CA ILE A 29 27.41 -5.25 -15.21
C ILE A 29 28.11 -4.39 -16.27
N PRO A 30 28.54 -4.96 -17.40
CA PRO A 30 29.13 -4.18 -18.48
C PRO A 30 28.09 -3.21 -19.09
N PRO A 31 28.54 -2.12 -19.75
CA PRO A 31 27.65 -1.21 -20.46
C PRO A 31 26.72 -1.98 -21.43
N GLY A 32 25.42 -1.70 -21.37
CA GLY A 32 24.40 -2.39 -22.17
C GLY A 32 23.94 -3.75 -21.61
N GLY A 33 24.53 -4.23 -20.53
CA GLY A 33 24.08 -5.46 -19.86
C GLY A 33 22.76 -5.29 -19.09
N LYS A 34 22.03 -6.40 -18.93
CA LYS A 34 20.76 -6.44 -18.19
C LYS A 34 20.97 -7.05 -16.80
N TYR A 35 20.29 -6.49 -15.79
CA TYR A 35 20.22 -7.10 -14.47
C TYR A 35 19.37 -8.37 -14.52
N LYS A 36 19.92 -9.47 -13.99
CA LYS A 36 19.18 -10.71 -13.77
C LYS A 36 19.25 -11.02 -12.29
N VAL A 37 18.09 -11.05 -11.63
CA VAL A 37 17.98 -11.43 -10.23
C VAL A 37 17.29 -12.79 -10.17
N ASP A 38 17.77 -13.65 -9.30
CA ASP A 38 17.11 -14.93 -9.05
C ASP A 38 15.76 -14.71 -8.35
N ARG A 39 14.75 -15.53 -8.69
CA ARG A 39 13.41 -15.41 -8.09
C ARG A 39 13.45 -15.65 -6.59
N VAL A 40 14.27 -16.57 -6.10
CA VAL A 40 14.44 -16.87 -4.67
C VAL A 40 14.95 -15.64 -3.93
N GLN A 41 15.88 -14.89 -4.53
CA GLN A 41 16.39 -13.65 -3.94
C GLN A 41 15.30 -12.59 -3.81
N VAL A 42 14.42 -12.47 -4.80
CA VAL A 42 13.28 -11.54 -4.76
C VAL A 42 12.28 -11.95 -3.67
N ILE A 43 11.97 -13.24 -3.56
CA ILE A 43 11.10 -13.77 -2.50
C ILE A 43 11.68 -13.41 -1.13
N HIS A 44 12.98 -13.60 -0.93
CA HIS A 44 13.63 -13.26 0.33
C HIS A 44 13.51 -11.77 0.68
N TRP A 45 13.69 -10.87 -0.29
CA TRP A 45 13.47 -9.43 -0.04
C TRP A 45 12.02 -9.10 0.33
N VAL A 46 11.06 -9.82 -0.24
CA VAL A 46 9.64 -9.65 0.09
C VAL A 46 9.37 -10.13 1.51
N GLU A 47 9.90 -11.29 1.91
CA GLU A 47 9.75 -11.81 3.27
C GLU A 47 10.39 -10.88 4.31
N GLU A 48 11.62 -10.41 4.05
CA GLU A 48 12.28 -9.41 4.90
C GLU A 48 11.47 -8.11 5.00
N ALA A 49 10.89 -7.66 3.89
CA ALA A 49 10.04 -6.46 3.87
C ALA A 49 8.77 -6.65 4.69
N VAL A 50 8.14 -7.82 4.62
CA VAL A 50 6.97 -8.16 5.43
C VAL A 50 7.33 -8.17 6.91
N SER A 51 8.43 -8.81 7.30
CA SER A 51 8.91 -8.80 8.69
C SER A 51 9.16 -7.39 9.20
N ALA A 52 9.87 -6.56 8.43
CA ALA A 52 10.16 -5.18 8.82
C ALA A 52 8.88 -4.32 8.93
N VAL A 53 7.90 -4.50 8.04
CA VAL A 53 6.62 -3.79 8.13
C VAL A 53 5.84 -4.24 9.35
N ASN A 54 5.81 -5.55 9.64
CA ASN A 54 5.12 -6.10 10.81
C ASN A 54 5.73 -5.62 12.13
N GLU A 55 7.06 -5.57 12.23
CA GLU A 55 7.77 -5.01 13.39
C GLU A 55 7.34 -3.56 13.64
N ASN A 56 7.35 -2.72 12.61
CA ASN A 56 6.90 -1.32 12.70
C ASN A 56 5.39 -1.19 13.00
N GLN A 57 4.56 -2.15 12.59
CA GLN A 57 3.14 -2.15 12.92
C GLN A 57 2.87 -2.57 14.36
N SER A 58 3.70 -3.44 14.94
CA SER A 58 3.51 -3.89 16.32
C SER A 58 3.65 -2.75 17.33
N SER A 59 4.47 -1.74 17.05
CA SER A 59 4.62 -0.54 17.88
C SER A 59 3.50 0.48 17.65
N ASP A 60 3.21 0.82 16.40
CA ASP A 60 2.40 2.00 16.07
C ASP A 60 0.91 1.68 15.88
N ARG A 61 0.57 0.40 15.67
CA ARG A 61 -0.79 -0.11 15.35
C ARG A 61 -1.50 0.71 14.27
N LYS A 62 -0.71 1.27 13.33
CA LYS A 62 -1.15 2.29 12.40
C LYS A 62 -2.16 1.77 11.39
N ILE A 63 -2.03 0.52 10.95
CA ILE A 63 -2.99 -0.12 10.04
C ILE A 63 -4.35 -0.25 10.73
N GLU A 64 -4.38 -0.79 11.95
CA GLU A 64 -5.60 -0.92 12.75
C GLU A 64 -6.26 0.44 13.01
N TYR A 65 -5.47 1.43 13.41
CA TYR A 65 -5.95 2.80 13.60
C TYR A 65 -6.58 3.37 12.31
N MET A 66 -5.95 3.18 11.16
CA MET A 66 -6.45 3.72 9.88
C MET A 66 -7.68 2.99 9.36
N PHE A 67 -7.80 1.68 9.60
CA PHE A 67 -9.03 0.94 9.31
C PHE A 67 -10.22 1.49 10.07
N ASN A 68 -10.05 1.75 11.37
CA ASN A 68 -11.08 2.37 12.20
C ASN A 68 -11.39 3.81 11.75
N LYS A 69 -10.35 4.64 11.55
CA LYS A 69 -10.51 6.05 11.19
C LYS A 69 -11.22 6.25 9.85
N LEU A 70 -10.95 5.39 8.87
CA LEU A 70 -11.55 5.52 7.54
C LEU A 70 -12.84 4.68 7.39
N GLY A 71 -13.31 4.03 8.46
CA GLY A 71 -14.48 3.15 8.44
C GLY A 71 -14.33 1.92 7.53
N GLN A 72 -13.10 1.54 7.18
CA GLN A 72 -12.83 0.42 6.28
C GLN A 72 -12.62 -0.92 7.02
N ASP A 73 -12.81 -0.95 8.35
CA ASP A 73 -12.68 -2.19 9.13
C ASP A 73 -13.87 -3.12 8.82
N PRO A 74 -13.65 -4.28 8.15
CA PRO A 74 -14.73 -5.19 7.78
C PRO A 74 -15.38 -5.88 8.97
N ARG A 75 -14.81 -5.74 10.18
CA ARG A 75 -15.36 -6.30 11.42
C ARG A 75 -16.42 -5.39 12.05
N GLN A 76 -16.52 -4.14 11.60
CA GLN A 76 -17.51 -3.20 12.11
C GLN A 76 -18.87 -3.48 11.45
N PRO A 77 -19.96 -3.59 12.21
CA PRO A 77 -21.29 -3.92 11.68
C PRO A 77 -21.95 -2.75 10.94
N ASN A 78 -21.41 -1.54 11.11
CA ASN A 78 -21.96 -0.28 10.62
C ASN A 78 -20.94 0.37 9.66
N SER A 79 -21.44 0.96 8.57
CA SER A 79 -20.65 1.67 7.55
C SER A 79 -20.71 3.20 7.68
N GLN A 80 -21.27 3.73 8.76
CA GLN A 80 -21.43 5.17 9.01
C GLN A 80 -20.10 5.92 8.97
N LEU A 81 -19.05 5.39 9.62
CA LEU A 81 -17.70 5.98 9.57
C LEU A 81 -17.14 6.02 8.14
N PHE A 82 -17.47 5.02 7.32
CA PHE A 82 -17.07 4.99 5.92
C PHE A 82 -17.81 6.04 5.10
N GLN A 83 -19.12 6.19 5.33
CA GLN A 83 -19.95 7.21 4.68
C GLN A 83 -19.53 8.63 5.07
N GLU A 84 -19.24 8.89 6.35
CA GLU A 84 -18.69 10.16 6.84
C GLU A 84 -17.32 10.46 6.23
N HIS A 85 -16.49 9.43 6.04
CA HIS A 85 -15.22 9.61 5.35
C HIS A 85 -15.40 9.94 3.86
N LEU A 86 -16.35 9.30 3.17
CA LEU A 86 -16.65 9.58 1.77
C LEU A 86 -17.23 10.98 1.56
N SER A 87 -18.11 11.45 2.44
CA SER A 87 -18.66 12.82 2.36
C SER A 87 -17.56 13.87 2.52
N GLN A 88 -16.63 13.68 3.47
CA GLN A 88 -15.46 14.56 3.63
C GLN A 88 -14.54 14.58 2.38
N LEU A 89 -14.48 13.48 1.62
CA LEU A 89 -13.75 13.44 0.36
C LEU A 89 -14.50 14.14 -0.78
N GLN A 90 -15.84 14.14 -0.78
CA GLN A 90 -16.64 14.90 -1.75
C GLN A 90 -16.46 16.41 -1.57
N ASP A 91 -16.34 16.88 -0.35
CA ASP A 91 -16.09 18.29 -0.02
C ASP A 91 -14.68 18.77 -0.44
N ASN A 92 -13.79 17.84 -0.75
CA ASN A 92 -12.44 18.13 -1.23
C ASN A 92 -12.42 18.10 -2.77
N GLU A 93 -12.32 19.26 -3.42
CA GLU A 93 -12.42 19.40 -4.89
C GLU A 93 -11.48 18.48 -5.68
N VAL A 94 -10.33 18.11 -5.10
CA VAL A 94 -9.36 17.19 -5.72
C VAL A 94 -9.90 15.76 -5.84
N TYR A 95 -10.70 15.30 -4.87
CA TYR A 95 -11.25 13.94 -4.81
C TYR A 95 -12.67 13.84 -5.34
N ASN A 96 -13.34 14.97 -5.58
CA ASN A 96 -14.66 15.03 -6.20
C ASN A 96 -14.63 14.53 -7.66
N SER A 97 -13.53 14.79 -8.39
CA SER A 97 -13.38 14.33 -9.78
C SER A 97 -13.36 12.80 -9.94
N PRO A 98 -12.58 12.02 -9.18
CA PRO A 98 -12.67 10.55 -9.21
C PRO A 98 -14.03 9.98 -8.81
N LEU A 99 -14.71 10.60 -7.83
CA LEU A 99 -16.03 10.16 -7.36
C LEU A 99 -17.12 10.37 -8.43
N ARG A 100 -17.11 11.50 -9.14
CA ARG A 100 -18.02 11.75 -10.28
C ARG A 100 -17.81 10.81 -11.46
N ASN A 101 -16.61 10.25 -11.59
CA ASN A 101 -16.22 9.38 -12.69
C ASN A 101 -16.26 7.89 -12.31
N GLN A 102 -16.84 7.55 -11.17
CA GLN A 102 -16.94 6.17 -10.72
C GLN A 102 -18.07 5.46 -11.50
N THR A 103 -17.70 4.70 -12.53
CA THR A 103 -18.62 3.95 -13.41
C THR A 103 -19.01 2.57 -12.88
N ALA A 104 -18.55 2.19 -11.69
CA ALA A 104 -18.74 0.85 -11.13
C ALA A 104 -20.12 0.60 -10.51
N GLU A 105 -20.96 1.63 -10.34
CA GLU A 105 -22.32 1.49 -9.77
C GLU A 105 -23.41 1.21 -10.82
N ALA A 106 -23.10 1.25 -12.12
CA ALA A 106 -24.08 1.04 -13.19
C ALA A 106 -24.17 -0.43 -13.66
N LEU A 107 -24.32 -1.36 -12.72
CA LEU A 107 -24.71 -2.75 -13.01
C LEU A 107 -26.00 -3.05 -12.24
N GLU A 108 -27.11 -2.54 -12.76
CA GLU A 108 -28.45 -3.13 -12.60
C GLU A 108 -28.79 -3.93 -13.86
#